data_AF-A0A517PUS4-F1
#
_entry.id   AF-A0A517PUS4-F1
#
_cell.length_a   1.000
_cell.length_b   1.000
_cell.length_c   1.000
_cell.angle_alpha   90.00
_cell.angle_beta   90.00
_cell.angle_gamma   90.00
#
_symmetry.space_group_name_H-M   'P 1'
#
loop_
_entity.id
_entity.type
_entity.pdbx_description
1 polymer ?
#
loop_
_entity_poly.entity_id
_entity_poly.type
_entity_poly.pdbx_seq_one_letter_code
_entity_poly.pdbx_strand_id
1 'polypeptide(L)'
;MEYYVEDLRRYSLREFLSNYSVNTLLGVILWFLMKIYLIRPQNKPFAVCRSFKEKQVDLDQIPERYQPDISKELKILDEAGFIEPQLLKLNSGPIKDDSKLSGVTIYALHQDKVMGISFVIYFPDETESIRSSYYIVSFPDSTSSITTSDQRNLIDIEPGDAASCDPDATLIELIQIHQQRLAELNESCLTIENGEELLQLFEDRENRKFDYDIKRGVMKRVDLS
;
A
#
# COMPACT_ATOMS: atom_id res chain seq x y z
N MET A 1 11.60 17.03 7.92
CA MET A 1 11.48 15.78 7.14
C MET A 1 12.54 14.82 7.62
N GLU A 2 12.15 13.62 8.05
CA GLU A 2 13.07 12.59 8.56
C GLU A 2 13.42 11.60 7.45
N TYR A 3 14.60 11.00 7.54
CA TYR A 3 15.10 10.07 6.53
C TYR A 3 15.39 8.72 7.16
N TYR A 4 15.03 7.67 6.43
CA TYR A 4 15.17 6.30 6.89
C TYR A 4 15.81 5.43 5.82
N VAL A 5 16.55 4.43 6.28
CA VAL A 5 17.05 3.33 5.46
C VAL A 5 16.40 2.04 5.95
N GLU A 6 15.88 1.27 5.02
CA GLU A 6 15.32 -0.05 5.28
C GLU A 6 16.43 -1.11 5.29
N ASP A 7 16.38 -2.04 6.24
CA ASP A 7 17.29 -3.19 6.34
C ASP A 7 16.54 -4.48 5.96
N LEU A 8 16.48 -4.82 4.66
CA LEU A 8 15.69 -5.97 4.16
C LEU A 8 16.06 -7.31 4.82
N ARG A 9 17.28 -7.42 5.36
CA ARG A 9 17.74 -8.62 6.07
C ARG A 9 17.02 -8.81 7.40
N ARG A 10 16.27 -7.83 7.90
CA ARG A 10 15.48 -7.95 9.12
C ARG A 10 14.12 -8.59 8.89
N TYR A 11 13.61 -8.57 7.65
CA TYR A 11 12.38 -9.30 7.31
C TYR A 11 12.54 -10.81 7.47
N SER A 12 11.48 -11.46 7.95
CA SER A 12 11.25 -12.89 7.79
C SER A 12 11.09 -13.24 6.31
N LEU A 13 11.18 -14.52 5.96
CA LEU A 13 10.98 -14.95 4.57
C LEU A 13 9.57 -14.57 4.08
N ARG A 14 8.56 -14.74 4.93
CA ARG A 14 7.15 -14.46 4.60
C ARG A 14 6.94 -12.99 4.27
N GLU A 15 7.47 -12.09 5.09
CA GLU A 15 7.41 -10.65 4.85
C GLU A 15 8.18 -10.23 3.60
N PHE A 16 9.36 -10.81 3.38
CA PHE A 16 10.15 -10.50 2.20
C PHE A 16 9.44 -10.91 0.91
N LEU A 17 8.85 -12.11 0.88
CA LEU A 17 8.09 -12.59 -0.27
C LEU A 17 6.84 -11.74 -0.51
N SER A 18 6.14 -11.34 0.56
CA SER A 18 4.96 -10.48 0.48
C SER A 18 5.30 -9.12 -0.14
N ASN A 19 6.39 -8.48 0.30
CA ASN A 19 6.69 -7.10 -0.11
C ASN A 19 7.51 -6.99 -1.40
N TYR A 20 8.34 -7.99 -1.76
CA TYR A 20 9.38 -7.82 -2.78
C TYR A 20 9.43 -8.89 -3.87
N SER A 21 8.65 -9.97 -3.81
CA SER A 21 8.80 -11.04 -4.80
C SER A 21 7.50 -11.70 -5.23
N VAL A 22 7.09 -11.39 -6.47
CA VAL A 22 6.05 -12.14 -7.19
C VAL A 22 6.51 -13.56 -7.51
N ASN A 23 7.83 -13.77 -7.71
CA ASN A 23 8.41 -15.09 -7.93
C ASN A 23 8.93 -15.69 -6.62
N THR A 24 8.20 -16.65 -6.06
CA THR A 24 8.55 -17.28 -4.77
C THR A 24 9.95 -17.89 -4.77
N LEU A 25 10.34 -18.60 -5.82
CA LEU A 25 11.63 -19.30 -5.87
C LEU A 25 12.80 -18.30 -5.88
N LEU A 26 12.74 -17.30 -6.75
CA LEU A 26 13.76 -16.26 -6.82
C LEU A 26 13.81 -15.48 -5.50
N GLY A 27 12.65 -15.14 -4.93
CA GLY A 27 12.55 -14.45 -3.66
C GLY A 27 13.20 -15.23 -2.50
N VAL A 28 12.96 -16.54 -2.41
CA VAL A 28 13.60 -17.42 -1.42
C VAL A 28 15.11 -17.43 -1.57
N ILE A 29 15.61 -17.54 -2.81
CA ILE A 29 17.05 -17.52 -3.10
C ILE A 29 17.67 -16.19 -2.67
N LEU A 30 17.09 -15.06 -3.10
CA LEU A 30 17.59 -13.73 -2.74
C LEU A 30 17.56 -13.49 -1.23
N TRP A 31 16.48 -13.87 -0.56
CA TRP A 31 16.37 -13.78 0.89
C TRP A 31 17.45 -14.58 1.60
N PHE A 32 17.67 -15.84 1.18
CA PHE A 32 18.70 -16.68 1.75
C PHE A 32 20.09 -16.07 1.56
N LEU A 33 20.43 -15.65 0.33
CA LEU A 33 21.70 -15.01 0.00
C LEU A 33 21.94 -13.73 0.82
N MET A 34 20.89 -12.93 1.07
CA MET A 34 20.97 -11.76 1.93
C MET A 34 21.24 -12.12 3.40
N LYS A 35 20.59 -13.18 3.92
CA LYS A 35 20.75 -13.63 5.33
C LYS A 35 22.16 -14.15 5.60
N ILE A 36 22.78 -14.80 4.62
CA ILE A 36 24.17 -15.27 4.71
C ILE A 36 25.20 -14.23 4.20
N TYR A 37 24.77 -12.99 3.98
CA TYR A 37 25.63 -11.86 3.60
C TYR A 37 26.38 -12.01 2.27
N LEU A 38 25.96 -12.92 1.39
CA LEU A 38 26.54 -13.07 0.04
C LEU A 38 26.10 -11.94 -0.90
N ILE A 39 24.91 -11.39 -0.67
CA ILE A 39 24.44 -10.18 -1.35
C ILE A 39 24.03 -9.13 -0.33
N ARG A 40 24.21 -7.85 -0.66
CA ARG A 40 23.75 -6.72 0.16
C ARG A 40 22.81 -5.86 -0.66
N PRO A 41 21.56 -5.65 -0.20
CA PRO A 41 20.67 -4.70 -0.85
C PRO A 41 21.23 -3.29 -0.71
N GLN A 42 21.29 -2.58 -1.83
CA GLN A 42 21.73 -1.17 -1.87
C GLN A 42 20.53 -0.26 -1.64
N ASN A 43 20.10 -0.15 -0.38
CA ASN A 43 18.97 0.70 -0.04
C ASN A 43 19.44 2.13 0.18
N LYS A 44 18.86 3.06 -0.59
CA LYS A 44 19.10 4.49 -0.42
C LYS A 44 18.19 5.04 0.69
N PRO A 45 18.64 6.05 1.46
CA PRO A 45 17.76 6.78 2.35
C PRO A 45 16.56 7.34 1.59
N PHE A 46 15.38 7.22 2.18
CA PHE A 46 14.15 7.83 1.66
C PHE A 46 13.55 8.76 2.69
N ALA A 47 12.90 9.81 2.20
CA ALA A 47 12.20 10.77 3.04
C ALA A 47 10.88 10.17 3.50
N VAL A 48 10.58 10.29 4.79
CA VAL A 48 9.31 9.86 5.35
C VAL A 48 8.43 11.08 5.56
N CYS A 49 7.25 11.04 4.93
CA CYS A 49 6.16 11.96 5.18
C CYS A 49 5.02 11.16 5.79
N ARG A 50 4.77 11.39 7.08
CA ARG A 50 3.74 10.69 7.86
C ARG A 50 2.33 11.21 7.60
N SER A 51 2.20 12.41 7.04
CA SER A 51 0.91 12.96 6.65
C SER A 51 0.60 12.65 5.19
N PHE A 52 -0.57 12.07 4.96
CA PHE A 52 -1.18 11.81 3.67
C PHE A 52 -1.72 13.10 3.05
N LYS A 53 -2.23 14.02 3.87
CA LYS A 53 -2.70 15.33 3.44
C LYS A 53 -1.64 16.14 2.70
N GLU A 54 -0.38 16.06 3.14
CA GLU A 54 0.75 16.73 2.46
C GLU A 54 1.10 16.11 1.10
N LYS A 55 0.67 14.86 0.83
CA LYS A 55 0.91 14.14 -0.42
C LYS A 55 -0.28 14.21 -1.38
N GLN A 56 -1.42 14.69 -0.91
CA GLN A 56 -2.65 14.72 -1.67
C GLN A 56 -2.50 15.58 -2.93
N VAL A 57 -3.13 15.14 -4.00
CA VAL A 57 -2.93 15.68 -5.33
C VAL A 57 -4.21 15.55 -6.14
N ASP A 58 -4.49 16.56 -6.96
CA ASP A 58 -5.57 16.52 -7.93
C ASP A 58 -5.09 15.91 -9.26
N LEU A 59 -6.01 15.32 -10.02
CA LEU A 59 -5.68 14.66 -11.29
C LEU A 59 -4.96 15.58 -12.29
N ASP A 60 -5.34 16.86 -12.32
CA ASP A 60 -4.76 17.88 -13.20
C ASP A 60 -3.30 18.25 -12.85
N GLN A 61 -2.86 17.94 -11.63
CA GLN A 61 -1.48 18.13 -11.17
C GLN A 61 -0.57 16.94 -11.52
N ILE A 62 -1.11 15.87 -12.12
CA ILE A 62 -0.37 14.69 -12.57
C ILE A 62 -0.01 14.88 -14.05
N PRO A 63 1.19 14.48 -14.51
CA PRO A 63 1.56 14.60 -15.92
C PRO A 63 0.52 13.99 -16.87
N GLU A 64 0.12 14.74 -17.90
CA GLU A 64 -0.97 14.39 -18.84
C GLU A 64 -0.86 12.97 -19.41
N ARG A 65 0.37 12.49 -19.64
CA ARG A 65 0.62 11.14 -20.16
C ARG A 65 0.05 10.01 -19.28
N TYR A 66 -0.09 10.24 -17.97
CA TYR A 66 -0.56 9.24 -17.01
C TYR A 66 -2.03 9.43 -16.61
N GLN A 67 -2.62 10.61 -16.88
CA GLN A 67 -4.01 10.89 -16.51
C GLN A 67 -5.03 9.91 -17.13
N PRO A 68 -4.87 9.41 -18.38
CA PRO A 68 -5.81 8.44 -18.95
C PRO A 68 -5.88 7.13 -18.16
N ASP A 69 -4.72 6.61 -17.74
CA ASP A 69 -4.65 5.35 -16.97
C ASP A 69 -5.31 5.51 -15.60
N ILE A 70 -5.08 6.63 -14.94
CA ILE A 70 -5.71 6.95 -13.65
C ILE A 70 -7.23 7.11 -13.84
N SER A 71 -7.65 7.85 -14.86
CA SER A 71 -9.07 8.09 -15.15
C SER A 71 -9.81 6.79 -15.45
N LYS A 72 -9.15 5.85 -16.15
CA LYS A 72 -9.69 4.52 -16.41
C LYS A 72 -9.92 3.75 -15.11
N GLU A 73 -8.95 3.74 -14.20
CA GLU A 73 -9.10 3.07 -12.91
C GLU A 73 -10.16 3.75 -12.03
N LEU A 74 -10.22 5.08 -12.00
CA LEU A 74 -11.27 5.82 -11.29
C LEU A 74 -12.68 5.48 -11.81
N LYS A 75 -12.83 5.26 -13.13
CA LYS A 75 -14.10 4.82 -13.71
C LYS A 75 -14.46 3.39 -13.29
N ILE A 76 -13.48 2.48 -13.23
CA ILE A 76 -13.68 1.11 -12.74
C ILE A 76 -14.13 1.12 -11.27
N LEU A 77 -13.55 2.00 -10.45
CA LEU A 77 -13.94 2.19 -9.06
C LEU A 77 -15.38 2.70 -8.93
N ASP A 78 -15.75 3.72 -9.70
CA ASP A 78 -17.11 4.27 -9.73
C ASP A 78 -18.15 3.21 -10.12
N GLU A 79 -17.87 2.44 -11.18
CA GLU A 79 -18.72 1.32 -11.61
C GLU A 79 -18.84 0.21 -10.56
N ALA A 80 -17.84 0.06 -9.69
CA ALA A 80 -17.80 -0.89 -8.59
C ALA A 80 -18.40 -0.35 -7.28
N GLY A 81 -18.93 0.87 -7.26
CA GLY A 81 -19.58 1.47 -6.09
C GLY A 81 -18.63 2.18 -5.13
N PHE A 82 -17.39 2.47 -5.55
CA PHE A 82 -16.47 3.32 -4.78
C PHE A 82 -16.65 4.80 -5.13
N ILE A 83 -16.66 5.62 -4.09
CA ILE A 83 -16.91 7.05 -4.07
C ILE A 83 -15.74 7.81 -3.44
N GLU A 84 -15.72 9.13 -3.62
CA GLU A 84 -14.77 10.05 -2.99
C GLU A 84 -13.29 9.66 -3.16
N PRO A 85 -12.81 9.38 -4.39
CA PRO A 85 -11.43 8.97 -4.60
C PRO A 85 -10.42 10.03 -4.16
N GLN A 86 -9.38 9.60 -3.47
CA GLN A 86 -8.27 10.40 -2.97
C GLN A 86 -6.98 9.95 -3.64
N LEU A 87 -6.27 10.88 -4.27
CA LEU A 87 -5.01 10.60 -4.98
C LEU A 87 -3.84 11.17 -4.17
N LEU A 88 -2.82 10.35 -3.93
CA LEU A 88 -1.62 10.71 -3.20
C LEU A 88 -0.38 10.51 -4.08
N LYS A 89 0.49 11.54 -4.15
CA LYS A 89 1.76 11.45 -4.89
C LYS A 89 2.65 10.39 -4.24
N LEU A 90 3.11 9.45 -5.06
CA LEU A 90 4.21 8.57 -4.72
C LEU A 90 5.47 9.12 -5.38
N ASN A 91 6.42 9.59 -4.56
CA ASN A 91 7.69 10.11 -5.05
C ASN A 91 8.80 9.06 -4.86
N SER A 92 9.65 8.91 -5.87
CA SER A 92 10.90 8.16 -5.77
C SER A 92 12.09 9.09 -5.98
N GLY A 93 13.25 8.65 -5.51
CA GLY A 93 14.52 9.38 -5.64
C GLY A 93 15.04 9.97 -4.33
N PRO A 94 16.34 10.29 -4.26
CA PRO A 94 16.92 10.92 -3.10
C PRO A 94 16.45 12.38 -2.95
N ILE A 95 16.30 12.78 -1.69
CA ILE A 95 16.26 14.13 -1.09
C ILE A 95 16.04 15.33 -2.03
N LYS A 96 14.89 15.99 -1.84
CA LYS A 96 14.51 17.39 -2.09
C LYS A 96 14.63 18.01 -3.49
N ASP A 97 15.66 17.74 -4.29
CA ASP A 97 15.84 18.42 -5.59
C ASP A 97 15.61 17.51 -6.82
N ASP A 98 15.57 16.18 -6.63
CA ASP A 98 15.36 15.18 -7.70
C ASP A 98 14.19 14.21 -7.40
N SER A 99 13.24 14.58 -6.52
CA SER A 99 12.08 13.72 -6.24
C SER A 99 11.20 13.64 -7.48
N LYS A 100 11.28 12.50 -8.18
CA LYS A 100 10.48 12.22 -9.36
C LYS A 100 9.16 11.62 -8.91
N LEU A 101 8.06 12.10 -9.50
CA LEU A 101 6.77 11.44 -9.35
C LEU A 101 6.87 10.04 -9.96
N SER A 102 6.86 9.02 -9.09
CA SER A 102 7.03 7.62 -9.47
C SER A 102 5.73 6.85 -9.52
N GLY A 103 4.62 7.50 -9.15
CA GLY A 103 3.30 6.91 -9.18
C GLY A 103 2.31 7.74 -8.41
N VAL A 104 1.10 7.19 -8.29
CA VAL A 104 0.04 7.71 -7.44
C VAL A 104 -0.60 6.56 -6.70
N THR A 105 -0.76 6.72 -5.38
CA THR A 105 -1.61 5.86 -4.58
C THR A 105 -3.03 6.39 -4.63
N ILE A 106 -3.98 5.51 -4.90
CA ILE A 106 -5.41 5.83 -4.96
C ILE A 106 -6.07 5.15 -3.77
N TYR A 107 -6.86 5.92 -3.03
CA TYR A 107 -7.79 5.43 -2.03
C TYR A 107 -9.21 5.80 -2.44
N ALA A 108 -10.20 4.96 -2.17
CA ALA A 108 -11.60 5.32 -2.36
C ALA A 108 -12.50 4.60 -1.35
N LEU A 109 -13.58 5.27 -0.93
CA LEU A 109 -14.55 4.75 0.04
C LEU A 109 -15.64 3.98 -0.70
N HIS A 110 -16.05 2.79 -0.25
CA HIS A 110 -17.22 2.15 -0.85
C HIS A 110 -18.51 2.81 -0.37
N GLN A 111 -19.54 2.88 -1.20
CA GLN A 111 -20.85 3.48 -0.88
C GLN A 111 -21.53 2.88 0.36
N ASP A 112 -21.20 1.63 0.72
CA ASP A 112 -21.68 0.97 1.93
C ASP A 112 -21.03 1.52 3.22
N LYS A 113 -20.05 2.41 3.10
CA LYS A 113 -19.33 3.09 4.19
C LYS A 113 -18.59 2.17 5.18
N VAL A 114 -18.44 0.88 4.90
CA VAL A 114 -17.76 -0.07 5.81
C VAL A 114 -16.38 -0.50 5.32
N MET A 115 -16.06 -0.22 4.06
CA MET A 115 -14.80 -0.62 3.45
C MET A 115 -14.27 0.49 2.54
N GLY A 116 -12.95 0.55 2.40
CA GLY A 116 -12.30 1.31 1.35
C GLY A 116 -11.39 0.43 0.52
N ILE A 117 -10.86 1.00 -0.55
CA ILE A 117 -9.87 0.35 -1.41
C ILE A 117 -8.61 1.19 -1.44
N SER A 118 -7.46 0.54 -1.59
CA SER A 118 -6.18 1.18 -1.90
C SER A 118 -5.43 0.40 -2.98
N PHE A 119 -4.72 1.12 -3.86
CA PHE A 119 -3.77 0.56 -4.82
C PHE A 119 -2.86 1.67 -5.35
N VAL A 120 -1.78 1.30 -6.03
CA VAL A 120 -0.81 2.22 -6.62
C VAL A 120 -0.80 2.06 -8.13
N ILE A 121 -0.71 3.17 -8.86
CA ILE A 121 -0.32 3.18 -10.28
C ILE A 121 1.11 3.70 -10.35
N TYR A 122 2.05 2.84 -10.73
CA TYR A 122 3.46 3.18 -10.88
C TYR A 122 3.73 3.79 -12.25
N PHE A 123 4.65 4.76 -12.27
CA PHE A 123 5.10 5.50 -13.44
C PHE A 123 6.56 5.15 -13.76
N PRO A 124 6.82 3.98 -14.35
CA PRO A 124 8.13 3.65 -14.86
C PRO A 124 8.55 4.62 -15.98
N ASP A 125 9.85 4.90 -16.05
CA ASP A 125 10.40 5.96 -16.89
C ASP A 125 10.25 5.73 -18.39
N GLU A 126 10.22 4.46 -18.80
CA GLU A 126 10.33 4.04 -20.20
C GLU A 126 9.23 3.06 -20.63
N THR A 127 8.24 2.78 -19.77
CA THR A 127 7.18 1.82 -20.07
C THR A 127 5.80 2.36 -19.70
N GLU A 128 4.76 1.63 -20.10
CA GLU A 128 3.39 1.89 -19.67
C GLU A 128 3.28 1.87 -18.15
N SER A 129 2.27 2.58 -17.63
CA SER A 129 2.00 2.58 -16.20
C SER A 129 1.62 1.17 -15.72
N ILE A 130 1.97 0.86 -14.48
CA ILE A 130 1.74 -0.46 -13.90
C ILE A 130 0.90 -0.30 -12.65
N ARG A 131 -0.32 -0.83 -12.66
CA ARG A 131 -1.19 -0.90 -11.48
C ARG A 131 -0.71 -2.02 -10.54
N SER A 132 -0.64 -1.73 -9.25
CA SER A 132 -0.48 -2.75 -8.21
C SER A 132 -1.77 -3.55 -8.01
N SER A 133 -1.70 -4.58 -7.20
CA SER A 133 -2.87 -5.24 -6.62
C SER A 133 -3.83 -4.26 -5.93
N TYR A 134 -5.12 -4.58 -5.97
CA TYR A 134 -6.16 -3.96 -5.16
C TYR A 134 -6.09 -4.47 -3.72
N TYR A 135 -6.30 -3.58 -2.77
CA TYR A 135 -6.43 -3.92 -1.35
C TYR A 135 -7.74 -3.34 -0.85
N ILE A 136 -8.75 -4.18 -0.67
CA ILE A 136 -10.01 -3.82 -0.02
C ILE A 136 -9.80 -3.98 1.48
N VAL A 137 -10.11 -2.93 2.24
CA VAL A 137 -9.83 -2.84 3.67
C VAL A 137 -11.06 -2.38 4.43
N SER A 138 -11.39 -3.10 5.49
CA SER A 138 -12.35 -2.69 6.51
C SER A 138 -11.65 -2.58 7.87
N PHE A 139 -12.18 -1.75 8.76
CA PHE A 139 -11.59 -1.45 10.05
C PHE A 139 -12.54 -1.89 11.17
N PRO A 140 -12.28 -3.01 11.86
CA PRO A 140 -13.05 -3.40 13.05
C PRO A 140 -12.95 -2.34 14.16
N ASP A 141 -11.77 -1.74 14.31
CA ASP A 141 -11.49 -0.61 15.20
C ASP A 141 -10.36 0.27 14.63
N SER A 142 -9.93 1.29 15.37
CA SER A 142 -8.89 2.22 14.91
C SER A 142 -7.49 1.60 14.81
N THR A 143 -7.28 0.41 15.35
CA THR A 143 -5.99 -0.28 15.48
C THR A 143 -5.88 -1.59 14.70
N SER A 144 -6.99 -2.16 14.24
CA SER A 144 -7.06 -3.40 13.48
C SER A 144 -7.62 -3.18 12.08
N SER A 145 -7.31 -4.09 11.16
CA SER A 145 -7.89 -4.07 9.82
C SER A 145 -8.05 -5.45 9.22
N ILE A 146 -9.12 -5.63 8.44
CA ILE A 146 -9.32 -6.80 7.60
C ILE A 146 -8.98 -6.39 6.17
N THR A 147 -8.06 -7.10 5.53
CA THR A 147 -7.66 -6.81 4.14
C THR A 147 -7.91 -8.01 3.23
N THR A 148 -8.50 -7.76 2.06
CA THR A 148 -8.65 -8.73 0.96
C THR A 148 -8.02 -8.17 -0.29
N SER A 149 -7.25 -8.97 -1.02
CA SER A 149 -6.43 -8.48 -2.13
C SER A 149 -6.21 -9.53 -3.23
N ASP A 150 -6.08 -9.07 -4.48
CA ASP A 150 -5.55 -9.87 -5.61
C ASP A 150 -4.01 -10.02 -5.57
N GLN A 151 -3.35 -9.61 -4.48
CA GLN A 151 -1.92 -9.84 -4.30
C GLN A 151 -1.62 -11.30 -3.97
N ARG A 152 -0.55 -11.83 -4.58
CA ARG A 152 0.04 -13.11 -4.15
C ARG A 152 0.85 -12.94 -2.87
N ASN A 153 0.63 -13.84 -1.92
CA ASN A 153 1.39 -13.91 -0.65
C ASN A 153 1.24 -12.67 0.25
N LEU A 154 0.07 -12.00 0.25
CA LEU A 154 -0.24 -11.01 1.29
C LEU A 154 -0.22 -11.68 2.67
N ILE A 155 0.25 -10.92 3.65
CA ILE A 155 0.36 -11.33 5.04
C ILE A 155 -0.32 -10.30 5.93
N ASP A 156 -0.64 -10.71 7.15
CA ASP A 156 -1.04 -9.78 8.20
C ASP A 156 0.09 -8.76 8.39
N ILE A 157 -0.26 -7.49 8.24
CA ILE A 157 0.72 -6.39 8.25
C ILE A 157 1.17 -6.11 9.69
N GLU A 158 0.25 -6.23 10.65
CA GLU A 158 0.44 -5.97 12.07
C GLU A 158 -0.31 -6.97 12.95
N PRO A 159 0.02 -7.11 14.24
CA PRO A 159 -0.82 -7.81 15.20
C PRO A 159 -2.21 -7.18 15.27
N GLY A 160 -3.25 -7.96 14.98
CA GLY A 160 -4.64 -7.47 14.91
C GLY A 160 -5.14 -7.29 13.47
N ASP A 161 -4.25 -7.31 12.47
CA ASP A 161 -4.66 -7.36 11.07
C ASP A 161 -5.01 -8.80 10.66
N ALA A 162 -5.95 -8.92 9.73
CA ALA A 162 -6.29 -10.18 9.10
C ALA A 162 -6.29 -10.02 7.58
N ALA A 163 -5.34 -10.65 6.90
CA ALA A 163 -5.21 -10.59 5.45
C ALA A 163 -5.68 -11.86 4.72
N SER A 164 -6.31 -11.69 3.54
CA SER A 164 -6.60 -12.78 2.59
C SER A 164 -6.10 -12.43 1.18
N CYS A 165 -5.70 -13.47 0.44
CA CYS A 165 -5.16 -13.37 -0.91
C CYS A 165 -6.06 -14.14 -1.88
N ASP A 166 -6.48 -13.46 -2.95
CA ASP A 166 -7.37 -14.00 -3.97
C ASP A 166 -6.84 -13.57 -5.37
N PRO A 167 -5.66 -14.08 -5.79
CA PRO A 167 -4.83 -13.48 -6.83
C PRO A 167 -5.37 -13.52 -8.27
N ASP A 168 -6.44 -14.29 -8.49
CA ASP A 168 -7.10 -14.41 -9.79
C ASP A 168 -8.51 -13.77 -9.77
N ALA A 169 -8.89 -13.14 -8.66
CA ALA A 169 -10.18 -12.48 -8.50
C ALA A 169 -10.18 -11.09 -9.16
N THR A 170 -11.27 -10.78 -9.86
CA THR A 170 -11.60 -9.43 -10.32
C THR A 170 -11.97 -8.51 -9.15
N LEU A 171 -12.02 -7.20 -9.37
CA LEU A 171 -12.42 -6.24 -8.33
C LEU A 171 -13.80 -6.57 -7.73
N ILE A 172 -14.78 -6.92 -8.57
CA ILE A 172 -16.14 -7.25 -8.10
C ILE A 172 -16.14 -8.53 -7.25
N GLU A 173 -15.37 -9.54 -7.65
CA GLU A 173 -15.21 -10.77 -6.87
C GLU A 173 -14.52 -10.47 -5.53
N LEU A 174 -13.48 -9.61 -5.51
CA LEU A 174 -12.82 -9.19 -4.27
C LEU A 174 -13.80 -8.51 -3.30
N ILE A 175 -14.70 -7.64 -3.79
CA ILE A 175 -15.72 -6.99 -2.93
C ILE A 175 -16.63 -8.04 -2.30
N GLN A 176 -17.11 -9.00 -3.09
CA GLN A 176 -17.99 -10.07 -2.60
C GLN A 176 -17.30 -10.97 -1.58
N ILE A 177 -16.06 -11.38 -1.87
CA ILE A 177 -15.23 -12.18 -0.96
C ILE A 177 -15.01 -11.41 0.34
N HIS A 178 -14.70 -10.11 0.25
CA HIS A 178 -14.49 -9.27 1.42
C HIS A 178 -15.75 -9.18 2.28
N GLN A 179 -16.91 -8.89 1.68
CA GLN A 179 -18.20 -8.84 2.37
C GLN A 179 -18.57 -10.17 3.03
N GLN A 180 -18.37 -11.30 2.33
CA GLN A 180 -18.59 -12.62 2.88
C GLN A 180 -17.72 -12.85 4.11
N ARG A 181 -16.45 -12.46 4.03
CA ARG A 181 -15.50 -12.62 5.14
C ARG A 181 -15.88 -11.79 6.37
N LEU A 182 -16.36 -10.56 6.18
CA LEU A 182 -16.90 -9.75 7.28
C LEU A 182 -18.09 -10.45 7.95
N ALA A 183 -18.99 -11.04 7.16
CA ALA A 183 -20.14 -11.76 7.68
C ALA A 183 -19.74 -13.05 8.43
N GLU A 184 -18.76 -13.80 7.93
CA GLU A 184 -18.26 -15.04 8.56
C GLU A 184 -17.53 -14.78 9.88
N LEU A 185 -16.77 -13.70 9.96
CA LEU A 185 -16.10 -13.29 11.20
C LEU A 185 -17.08 -12.72 12.23
N ASN A 186 -18.32 -12.40 11.82
CA ASN A 186 -19.33 -11.74 12.64
C ASN A 186 -18.76 -10.50 13.36
N GLU A 187 -17.91 -9.76 12.64
CA GLU A 187 -17.24 -8.58 13.16
C GLU A 187 -18.04 -7.32 12.83
N SER A 188 -18.15 -6.44 13.82
CA SER A 188 -18.66 -5.09 13.59
C SER A 188 -17.50 -4.21 13.13
N CYS A 189 -17.60 -3.65 11.92
CA CYS A 189 -16.65 -2.65 11.43
C CYS A 189 -17.12 -1.23 11.76
N LEU A 190 -16.16 -0.31 11.83
CA LEU A 190 -16.41 1.12 11.87
C LEU A 190 -17.18 1.54 10.61
N THR A 191 -18.13 2.45 10.78
CA THR A 191 -18.71 3.19 9.66
C THR A 191 -17.79 4.37 9.35
N ILE A 192 -17.41 4.50 8.09
CA ILE A 192 -16.48 5.50 7.57
C ILE A 192 -17.32 6.55 6.86
N GLU A 193 -17.42 7.74 7.42
CA GLU A 193 -18.41 8.72 7.00
C GLU A 193 -18.09 9.39 5.67
N ASN A 194 -16.80 9.54 5.36
CA ASN A 194 -16.29 10.21 4.16
C ASN A 194 -14.84 9.78 3.84
N GLY A 195 -14.34 10.24 2.70
CA GLY A 195 -13.00 9.95 2.19
C GLY A 195 -11.87 10.53 3.03
N GLU A 196 -12.08 11.62 3.78
CA GLU A 196 -11.07 12.16 4.70
C GLU A 196 -10.87 11.23 5.91
N GLU A 197 -11.96 10.72 6.47
CA GLU A 197 -11.92 9.73 7.56
C GLU A 197 -11.26 8.43 7.09
N LEU A 198 -11.61 7.95 5.89
CA LEU A 198 -10.94 6.80 5.29
C LEU A 198 -9.43 7.03 5.18
N LEU A 199 -9.04 8.21 4.69
CA LEU A 199 -7.64 8.55 4.50
C LEU A 199 -6.88 8.60 5.83
N GLN A 200 -7.51 9.11 6.89
CA GLN A 200 -6.93 9.08 8.24
C GLN A 200 -6.75 7.65 8.76
N LEU A 201 -7.73 6.76 8.56
CA LEU A 201 -7.61 5.36 8.99
C LEU A 201 -6.46 4.63 8.28
N PHE A 202 -6.27 4.87 6.98
CA PHE A 202 -5.10 4.35 6.25
C PHE A 202 -3.79 4.99 6.70
N GLU A 203 -3.76 6.31 6.94
CA GLU A 203 -2.59 7.01 7.47
C GLU A 203 -2.17 6.45 8.83
N ASP A 204 -3.12 6.27 9.74
CA ASP A 204 -2.88 5.70 11.07
C ASP A 204 -2.34 4.28 10.97
N ARG A 205 -2.90 3.46 10.06
CA ARG A 205 -2.42 2.10 9.79
C ARG A 205 -0.98 2.10 9.25
N GLU A 206 -0.66 2.93 8.27
CA GLU A 206 0.71 3.02 7.73
C GLU A 206 1.71 3.53 8.77
N ASN A 207 1.31 4.51 9.57
CA ASN A 207 2.16 5.04 10.64
C ASN A 207 2.42 4.01 11.73
N ARG A 208 1.42 3.21 12.13
CA ARG A 208 1.63 2.09 13.06
C ARG A 208 2.61 1.06 12.49
N LYS A 209 2.44 0.66 11.23
CA LYS A 209 3.34 -0.30 10.57
C LYS A 209 4.76 0.24 10.57
N PHE A 210 4.91 1.51 10.22
CA PHE A 210 6.20 2.17 10.18
C PHE A 210 6.85 2.23 11.57
N ASP A 211 6.09 2.57 12.62
CA ASP A 211 6.57 2.56 14.00
C ASP A 211 6.95 1.16 14.50
N TYR A 212 6.19 0.13 14.12
CA TYR A 212 6.53 -1.26 14.38
C TYR A 212 7.84 -1.67 13.68
N ASP A 213 8.02 -1.27 12.42
CA ASP A 213 9.24 -1.53 11.65
C ASP A 213 10.47 -0.80 12.22
N ILE A 214 10.30 0.41 12.76
CA ILE A 214 11.35 1.11 13.53
C ILE A 214 11.70 0.31 14.79
N LYS A 215 10.69 -0.05 15.60
CA LYS A 215 10.88 -0.72 16.89
C LYS A 215 11.65 -2.03 16.76
N ARG A 216 11.41 -2.80 15.69
CA ARG A 216 12.11 -4.06 15.41
C ARG A 216 13.40 -3.90 14.60
N GLY A 217 13.76 -2.67 14.25
CA GLY A 217 15.02 -2.33 13.59
C GLY A 217 15.08 -2.64 12.09
N VAL A 218 13.93 -2.82 11.43
CA VAL A 218 13.80 -2.87 9.97
C VAL A 218 14.03 -1.48 9.39
N MET A 219 13.41 -0.46 9.96
CA MET A 219 13.61 0.94 9.58
C MET A 219 14.59 1.63 10.53
N LYS A 220 15.62 2.25 9.97
CA LYS A 220 16.64 2.99 10.74
C LYS A 220 16.70 4.43 10.27
N ARG A 221 16.50 5.36 11.21
CA ARG A 221 16.70 6.79 10.96
C ARG A 221 18.15 7.04 10.58
N VAL A 222 18.37 7.90 9.59
CA VAL A 222 19.69 8.37 9.17
C VAL A 222 19.71 9.88 9.15
N ASP A 223 20.81 10.46 9.60
CA ASP A 223 21.08 11.88 9.46
C ASP A 223 21.84 12.09 8.15
N LEU A 224 21.30 12.96 7.31
CA LEU A 224 21.96 13.36 6.07
C LEU A 224 22.77 14.60 6.37
N SER A 225 24.09 14.41 6.53
CA SER A 225 25.07 15.49 6.64
C SER A 225 25.39 16.08 5.28
#